data_AF-A0A510I368-F1
#
_entry.id   AF-A0A510I368-F1
#
_cell.length_a   1.000
_cell.length_b   1.000
_cell.length_c   1.000
_cell.angle_alpha   90.00
_cell.angle_beta   90.00
_cell.angle_gamma   90.00
#
_symmetry.space_group_name_H-M   'P 1'
#
loop_
_entity.id
_entity.type
_entity.pdbx_description
1 polymer ?
#
loop_
_entity_poly.entity_id
_entity_poly.type
_entity_poly.pdbx_seq_one_letter_code
_entity_poly.pdbx_strand_id
1 'polypeptide(L)'
;MKQNKGATTLLITSLLLVAALIVILGSYKALFFQIKQAKNQVEARKEYWQAEGALECGYTHIVTSNLNYIPANLLSICNSYPISELKASTLDPDILVAKTGYAKVSKKIQFLGGGGSGAIRSTADLISHGSALLAPPDPGKYNQSDYYECLGIVVKRRFIASGITNQGIGGGIPSPAAGFDQSKSCGSNYQTQTSSYSGIWQNPNGVYQRESIKLDIQQKTDLDPFYDFFGTEKSNWQSVRDSKKHGFIPIEMKGGSDVDCVSKFVGKLKENKPYKVWIDGSCQITDTQLTKLKSLQNKNSKMNLFILVNNGVLGINGSGTIKGMLFHLNHDYRPTIEQWNELKNIKPYLNANFSTYIDKLYGNSSSVSPLLATYFQRGSFSLSGGQIFDSDGQMALFDNSLRLAFNADVINSFSFPTTARWLKGSWHDF
;
A
#
# COMPACT_ATOMS: atom_id res chain seq x y z
N MET A 1 34.51 -42.78 -86.36
CA MET A 1 33.80 -41.61 -85.78
C MET A 1 32.59 -41.94 -84.87
N LYS A 2 32.21 -43.20 -84.60
CA LYS A 2 31.07 -43.52 -83.69
C LYS A 2 31.46 -43.71 -82.21
N GLN A 3 32.72 -44.01 -81.88
CA GLN A 3 33.17 -44.23 -80.48
C GLN A 3 33.29 -42.93 -79.66
N ASN A 4 33.61 -41.78 -80.27
CA ASN A 4 33.75 -40.51 -79.55
C ASN A 4 32.42 -39.93 -79.06
N LYS A 5 31.29 -40.23 -79.72
CA LYS A 5 29.95 -39.75 -79.31
C LYS A 5 29.47 -40.38 -78.00
N GLY A 6 29.81 -41.64 -77.75
CA GLY A 6 29.46 -42.33 -76.50
C GLY A 6 30.14 -41.71 -75.27
N ALA A 7 31.44 -41.43 -75.39
CA ALA A 7 32.22 -40.82 -74.32
C ALA A 7 31.74 -39.40 -73.96
N THR A 8 31.39 -38.56 -74.96
CA THR A 8 30.88 -37.20 -74.71
C THR A 8 29.52 -37.22 -74.02
N THR A 9 28.63 -38.14 -74.41
CA THR A 9 27.30 -38.25 -73.81
C THR A 9 27.38 -38.67 -72.34
N LEU A 10 28.26 -39.64 -72.02
CA LEU A 10 28.52 -40.11 -70.66
C LEU A 10 29.09 -39.02 -69.75
N LEU A 11 29.98 -38.20 -70.30
CA LEU A 11 30.61 -37.08 -69.58
C LEU A 11 29.60 -35.96 -69.27
N ILE A 12 28.71 -35.63 -70.22
CA ILE A 12 27.64 -34.66 -70.02
C ILE A 12 26.61 -35.17 -69.00
N THR A 13 26.18 -36.43 -69.09
CA THR A 13 25.26 -37.01 -68.10
C THR A 13 25.87 -37.07 -66.70
N SER A 14 27.17 -37.35 -66.60
CA SER A 14 27.89 -37.34 -65.32
C SER A 14 27.94 -35.94 -64.70
N LEU A 15 28.27 -34.91 -65.50
CA LEU A 15 28.24 -33.51 -65.07
C LEU A 15 26.84 -33.05 -64.62
N LEU A 16 25.79 -33.46 -65.34
CA LEU A 16 24.40 -33.18 -64.96
C LEU A 16 24.01 -33.86 -63.64
N LEU A 17 24.44 -35.11 -63.43
CA LEU A 17 24.22 -35.83 -62.18
C LEU A 17 24.94 -35.16 -61.00
N VAL A 18 26.18 -34.71 -61.20
CA VAL A 18 26.94 -33.96 -60.18
C VAL A 18 26.27 -32.62 -59.88
N ALA A 19 25.83 -31.88 -60.90
CA ALA A 19 25.12 -30.61 -60.71
C ALA A 19 23.80 -30.81 -59.95
N ALA A 20 23.00 -31.81 -60.32
CA ALA A 20 21.77 -32.17 -59.61
C ALA A 20 22.04 -32.55 -58.15
N LEU A 21 23.09 -33.33 -57.89
CA LEU A 21 23.48 -33.74 -56.55
C LEU A 21 23.88 -32.55 -55.67
N ILE A 22 24.63 -31.58 -56.22
CA ILE A 22 25.03 -30.34 -55.52
C ILE A 22 23.79 -29.52 -55.14
N VAL A 23 22.81 -29.38 -56.04
CA VAL A 23 21.57 -28.65 -55.77
C VAL A 23 20.74 -29.34 -54.68
N ILE A 24 20.64 -30.67 -54.71
CA ILE A 24 19.92 -31.45 -53.69
C ILE A 24 20.62 -31.33 -52.32
N LEU A 25 21.95 -31.48 -52.27
CA LEU A 25 22.74 -31.32 -51.04
C LEU A 25 22.67 -29.91 -50.46
N GLY A 26 22.70 -28.89 -51.32
CA GLY A 26 22.53 -27.48 -50.92
C GLY A 26 21.15 -27.21 -50.33
N SER A 27 20.10 -27.71 -50.99
CA SER A 27 18.71 -27.56 -50.54
C SER A 27 18.45 -28.30 -49.21
N TYR A 28 19.02 -29.49 -49.02
CA TYR A 28 18.90 -30.25 -47.78
C TYR A 28 19.49 -29.50 -46.57
N LYS A 29 20.65 -28.86 -46.73
CA LYS A 29 21.26 -28.06 -45.64
C LYS A 29 20.39 -26.88 -45.23
N ALA A 30 19.82 -26.18 -46.21
CA ALA A 30 18.92 -25.05 -45.94
C ALA A 30 17.64 -25.51 -45.21
N LEU A 31 17.02 -26.60 -45.66
CA LEU A 31 15.84 -27.17 -45.02
C LEU A 31 16.14 -27.66 -43.59
N PHE A 32 17.25 -28.36 -43.39
CA PHE A 32 17.66 -28.85 -42.08
C PHE A 32 17.91 -27.72 -41.08
N PHE A 33 18.54 -26.62 -41.54
CA PHE A 33 18.73 -25.43 -40.72
C PHE A 33 17.40 -24.81 -40.29
N GLN A 34 16.47 -24.64 -41.23
CA GLN A 34 15.13 -24.11 -40.93
C GLN A 34 14.37 -25.00 -39.94
N ILE A 35 14.43 -26.34 -40.11
CA ILE A 35 13.81 -27.29 -39.17
C ILE A 35 14.42 -27.15 -37.77
N LYS A 36 15.74 -27.01 -37.67
CA LYS A 36 16.41 -26.84 -36.37
C LYS A 36 16.00 -25.52 -35.70
N GLN A 37 15.93 -24.44 -36.47
CA GLN A 37 15.47 -23.14 -35.97
C GLN A 37 14.01 -23.22 -35.48
N ALA A 38 13.12 -23.84 -36.26
CA ALA A 38 11.73 -24.04 -35.88
C ALA A 38 11.60 -24.90 -34.62
N LYS A 39 12.37 -26.00 -34.51
CA LYS A 39 12.39 -26.85 -33.32
C LYS A 39 12.79 -26.05 -32.06
N ASN A 40 13.84 -25.24 -32.16
CA ASN A 40 14.30 -24.41 -31.05
C ASN A 40 13.25 -23.36 -30.65
N GLN A 41 12.58 -22.74 -31.61
CA GLN A 41 11.50 -21.79 -31.33
C GLN A 41 10.31 -22.48 -30.65
N VAL A 42 9.93 -23.67 -31.11
CA VAL A 42 8.85 -24.46 -30.48
C VAL A 42 9.22 -24.83 -29.05
N GLU A 43 10.44 -25.29 -28.81
CA GLU A 43 10.89 -25.67 -27.46
C GLU A 43 10.94 -24.45 -26.52
N ALA A 44 11.51 -23.34 -26.98
CA ALA A 44 11.52 -22.09 -26.20
C ALA A 44 10.10 -21.61 -25.87
N ARG A 45 9.14 -21.79 -26.78
CA ARG A 45 7.73 -21.44 -26.52
C ARG A 45 7.07 -22.40 -25.54
N LYS A 46 7.35 -23.69 -25.59
CA LYS A 46 6.84 -24.65 -24.58
C LYS A 46 7.34 -24.30 -23.19
N GLU A 47 8.65 -24.05 -23.05
CA GLU A 47 9.25 -23.64 -21.78
C GLU A 47 8.64 -22.34 -21.26
N TYR A 48 8.44 -21.35 -22.14
CA TYR A 48 7.77 -20.09 -21.80
C TYR A 48 6.34 -20.31 -21.27
N TRP A 49 5.52 -21.09 -21.99
CA TRP A 49 4.14 -21.35 -21.58
C TRP A 49 4.05 -22.18 -20.29
N GLN A 50 4.99 -23.09 -20.06
CA GLN A 50 5.09 -23.82 -18.80
C GLN A 50 5.44 -22.92 -17.63
N ALA A 51 6.39 -22.00 -17.82
CA ALA A 51 6.75 -21.01 -16.81
C ALA A 51 5.60 -20.02 -16.54
N GLU A 52 4.84 -19.61 -17.57
CA GLU A 52 3.60 -18.84 -17.41
C GLU A 52 2.54 -19.62 -16.61
N GLY A 53 2.32 -20.90 -16.92
CA GLY A 53 1.42 -21.75 -16.14
C GLY A 53 1.83 -21.88 -14.67
N ALA A 54 3.14 -21.90 -14.38
CA ALA A 54 3.67 -21.90 -13.02
C ALA A 54 3.36 -20.59 -12.27
N LEU A 55 3.46 -19.44 -12.94
CA LEU A 55 3.06 -18.14 -12.38
C LEU A 55 1.57 -18.13 -12.02
N GLU A 56 0.70 -18.61 -12.92
CA GLU A 56 -0.73 -18.67 -12.66
C GLU A 56 -1.09 -19.66 -11.53
N CYS A 57 -0.37 -20.78 -11.41
CA CYS A 57 -0.55 -21.68 -10.27
C CYS A 57 -0.17 -20.98 -8.94
N GLY A 58 0.99 -20.33 -8.89
CA GLY A 58 1.44 -19.63 -7.69
C GLY A 58 0.51 -18.48 -7.30
N TYR A 59 0.08 -17.69 -8.28
CA TYR A 59 -0.90 -16.63 -8.09
C TYR A 59 -2.26 -17.16 -7.62
N THR A 60 -2.75 -18.24 -8.22
CA THR A 60 -4.01 -18.88 -7.80
C THR A 60 -3.92 -19.29 -6.34
N HIS A 61 -2.82 -19.93 -5.92
CA HIS A 61 -2.63 -20.31 -4.52
C HIS A 61 -2.65 -19.08 -3.59
N ILE A 62 -1.97 -18.00 -3.97
CA ILE A 62 -1.97 -16.73 -3.21
C ILE A 62 -3.39 -16.20 -3.03
N VAL A 63 -4.18 -16.17 -4.10
CA VAL A 63 -5.57 -15.68 -4.09
C VAL A 63 -6.48 -16.60 -3.27
N THR A 64 -6.44 -17.92 -3.50
CA THR A 64 -7.32 -18.88 -2.81
C THR A 64 -7.00 -19.01 -1.34
N SER A 65 -5.72 -18.86 -0.97
CA SER A 65 -5.26 -18.89 0.41
C SER A 65 -5.34 -17.52 1.09
N ASN A 66 -5.80 -16.49 0.38
CA ASN A 66 -5.98 -15.12 0.88
C ASN A 66 -4.70 -14.53 1.51
N LEU A 67 -3.58 -14.70 0.80
CA LEU A 67 -2.26 -14.27 1.26
C LEU A 67 -1.98 -12.83 0.82
N ASN A 68 -1.23 -12.10 1.65
CA ASN A 68 -0.75 -10.75 1.38
C ASN A 68 0.75 -10.70 1.05
N TYR A 69 1.33 -11.85 0.72
CA TYR A 69 2.74 -12.04 0.35
C TYR A 69 2.89 -13.23 -0.59
N ILE A 70 4.07 -13.36 -1.22
CA ILE A 70 4.44 -14.52 -2.04
C ILE A 70 5.09 -15.61 -1.15
N PRO A 71 4.51 -16.82 -1.04
CA PRO A 71 5.07 -17.89 -0.21
C PRO A 71 6.38 -18.46 -0.74
N ALA A 72 7.28 -18.84 0.16
CA ALA A 72 8.54 -19.48 -0.20
C ALA A 72 8.38 -20.93 -0.68
N ASN A 73 7.27 -21.59 -0.33
CA ASN A 73 6.99 -23.00 -0.64
C ASN A 73 6.15 -23.19 -1.92
N LEU A 74 6.00 -22.16 -2.77
CA LEU A 74 5.19 -22.28 -4.00
C LEU A 74 5.67 -23.39 -4.93
N LEU A 75 6.98 -23.66 -4.99
CA LEU A 75 7.54 -24.72 -5.82
C LEU A 75 7.03 -26.13 -5.42
N SER A 76 6.82 -26.39 -4.12
CA SER A 76 6.28 -27.68 -3.68
C SER A 76 4.76 -27.77 -3.87
N ILE A 77 4.07 -26.64 -3.84
CA ILE A 77 2.63 -26.55 -4.10
C ILE A 77 2.32 -26.75 -5.59
N CYS A 78 3.08 -26.09 -6.46
CA CYS A 78 2.90 -26.10 -7.91
C CYS A 78 3.86 -27.09 -8.57
N ASN A 79 3.73 -28.38 -8.25
CA ASN A 79 4.66 -29.42 -8.68
C ASN A 79 4.23 -30.20 -9.95
N SER A 80 3.12 -29.82 -10.59
CA SER A 80 2.55 -30.57 -11.73
C SER A 80 3.34 -30.43 -13.04
N TYR A 81 4.37 -29.58 -13.07
CA TYR A 81 5.19 -29.28 -14.25
C TYR A 81 6.68 -29.26 -13.86
N PRO A 82 7.61 -29.44 -14.81
CA PRO A 82 9.06 -29.40 -14.56
C PRO A 82 9.56 -27.97 -14.31
N ILE A 83 9.11 -27.38 -13.21
CA ILE A 83 9.43 -26.02 -12.78
C ILE A 83 10.71 -26.08 -11.97
N SER A 84 11.69 -25.25 -12.32
CA SER A 84 12.97 -25.15 -11.62
C SER A 84 12.97 -24.06 -10.55
N GLU A 85 12.10 -23.06 -10.69
CA GLU A 85 12.01 -21.91 -9.79
C GLU A 85 10.56 -21.41 -9.78
N LEU A 86 9.99 -21.19 -8.59
CA LEU A 86 8.74 -20.47 -8.39
C LEU A 86 8.80 -19.80 -7.01
N LYS A 87 9.11 -18.50 -6.98
CA LYS A 87 9.33 -17.75 -5.73
C LYS A 87 9.22 -16.24 -5.95
N ALA A 88 9.23 -15.49 -4.85
CA ALA A 88 9.39 -14.04 -4.87
C ALA A 88 10.77 -13.65 -5.44
N SER A 89 10.84 -12.55 -6.18
CA SER A 89 12.09 -11.93 -6.58
C SER A 89 12.85 -11.44 -5.35
N THR A 90 14.17 -11.60 -5.36
CA THR A 90 15.04 -11.08 -4.30
C THR A 90 15.13 -9.55 -4.29
N LEU A 91 14.77 -8.90 -5.40
CA LEU A 91 14.84 -7.44 -5.58
C LEU A 91 13.51 -6.74 -5.28
N ASP A 92 12.41 -7.46 -5.42
CA ASP A 92 11.07 -6.95 -5.19
C ASP A 92 10.17 -8.13 -4.75
N PRO A 93 9.81 -8.22 -3.47
CA PRO A 93 9.07 -9.37 -2.93
C PRO A 93 7.65 -9.51 -3.51
N ASP A 94 7.16 -8.50 -4.24
CA ASP A 94 5.87 -8.53 -4.93
C ASP A 94 5.98 -9.09 -6.36
N ILE A 95 7.18 -9.34 -6.87
CA ILE A 95 7.39 -9.96 -8.18
C ILE A 95 7.46 -11.47 -8.01
N LEU A 96 6.49 -12.18 -8.59
CA LEU A 96 6.54 -13.64 -8.71
C LEU A 96 7.39 -14.02 -9.91
N VAL A 97 8.39 -14.86 -9.70
CA VAL A 97 9.32 -15.33 -10.72
C VAL A 97 9.13 -16.83 -10.91
N ALA A 98 9.01 -17.26 -12.17
CA ALA A 98 9.02 -18.65 -12.57
C ALA A 98 10.13 -18.95 -13.59
N LYS A 99 10.74 -20.12 -13.47
CA LYS A 99 11.74 -20.61 -14.43
C LYS A 99 11.48 -22.06 -14.81
N THR A 100 11.44 -22.32 -16.11
CA THR A 100 11.35 -23.67 -16.69
C THR A 100 12.34 -23.78 -17.84
N GLY A 101 13.30 -24.70 -17.76
CA GLY A 101 14.38 -24.80 -18.75
C GLY A 101 15.19 -23.50 -18.86
N TYR A 102 15.22 -22.92 -20.06
CA TYR A 102 15.86 -21.63 -20.35
C TYR A 102 14.88 -20.45 -20.28
N ALA A 103 13.57 -20.69 -20.22
CA ALA A 103 12.58 -19.64 -20.07
C ALA A 103 12.49 -19.16 -18.62
N LYS A 104 12.60 -17.84 -18.44
CA LYS A 104 12.34 -17.14 -17.18
C LYS A 104 11.28 -16.08 -17.45
N VAL A 105 10.20 -16.12 -16.68
CA VAL A 105 9.13 -15.12 -16.72
C VAL A 105 8.86 -14.63 -15.31
N SER A 106 8.48 -13.36 -15.22
CA SER A 106 8.14 -12.73 -13.96
C SER A 106 6.97 -11.80 -14.14
N LYS A 107 6.09 -11.76 -13.15
CA LYS A 107 4.96 -10.83 -13.12
C LYS A 107 4.86 -10.20 -11.73
N LYS A 108 4.49 -8.92 -11.70
CA LYS A 108 4.31 -8.19 -10.45
C LYS A 108 2.89 -8.37 -9.94
N ILE A 109 2.75 -8.80 -8.70
CA ILE A 109 1.49 -8.90 -7.98
C ILE A 109 1.28 -7.59 -7.22
N GLN A 110 0.09 -7.02 -7.35
CA GLN A 110 -0.38 -5.97 -6.49
C GLN A 110 -1.27 -6.59 -5.42
N PHE A 111 -0.82 -6.55 -4.16
CA PHE A 111 -1.64 -6.97 -3.02
C PHE A 111 -2.52 -5.80 -2.58
N LEU A 112 -3.82 -5.85 -2.91
CA LEU A 112 -4.81 -4.96 -2.32
C LEU A 112 -5.27 -5.55 -0.98
N GLY A 113 -5.47 -4.73 0.06
CA GLY A 113 -5.90 -5.25 1.38
C GLY A 113 -4.92 -5.04 2.55
N GLY A 114 -3.73 -4.48 2.30
CA GLY A 114 -2.71 -4.20 3.32
C GLY A 114 -2.51 -2.71 3.63
N GLY A 115 -3.33 -1.84 3.03
CA GLY A 115 -3.35 -0.42 3.33
C GLY A 115 -2.24 0.44 2.74
N GLY A 116 -1.50 -0.04 1.74
CA GLY A 116 -0.46 0.72 1.04
C GLY A 116 0.67 1.19 1.94
N SER A 117 1.75 1.72 1.37
CA SER A 117 2.88 2.17 2.18
C SER A 117 2.63 3.55 2.82
N GLY A 118 3.17 3.74 4.02
CA GLY A 118 3.09 4.96 4.82
C GLY A 118 2.29 4.80 6.10
N ALA A 119 2.84 5.26 7.23
CA ALA A 119 2.17 5.23 8.53
C ALA A 119 0.92 6.14 8.59
N ILE A 120 0.90 7.21 7.79
CA ILE A 120 -0.30 7.98 7.44
C ILE A 120 -0.50 8.02 5.94
N ARG A 121 -1.74 7.82 5.51
CA ARG A 121 -2.17 8.04 4.12
C ARG A 121 -3.38 8.96 4.11
N SER A 122 -3.32 10.06 3.37
CA SER A 122 -4.37 11.09 3.45
C SER A 122 -4.70 11.74 2.11
N THR A 123 -5.98 11.75 1.75
CA THR A 123 -6.54 12.64 0.73
C THR A 123 -6.97 13.99 1.32
N ALA A 124 -7.16 14.07 2.63
CA ALA A 124 -7.28 15.34 3.36
C ALA A 124 -5.95 16.08 3.47
N ASP A 125 -6.05 17.40 3.63
CA ASP A 125 -4.92 18.27 3.92
C ASP A 125 -4.55 18.13 5.40
N LEU A 126 -3.33 17.67 5.67
CA LEU A 126 -2.86 17.35 7.01
C LEU A 126 -2.15 18.57 7.65
N ILE A 127 -2.59 18.97 8.84
CA ILE A 127 -2.03 20.13 9.54
C ILE A 127 -1.64 19.74 10.97
N SER A 128 -0.34 19.75 11.25
CA SER A 128 0.19 19.46 12.59
C SER A 128 0.76 20.72 13.22
N HIS A 129 0.13 21.18 14.30
CA HIS A 129 0.64 22.30 15.10
C HIS A 129 1.93 21.90 15.83
N GLY A 130 2.04 20.65 16.28
CA GLY A 130 3.25 20.11 16.90
C GLY A 130 4.19 19.42 15.90
N SER A 131 5.35 18.99 16.42
CA SER A 131 6.32 18.20 15.65
C SER A 131 5.77 16.81 15.30
N ALA A 132 6.04 16.34 14.09
CA ALA A 132 5.76 14.97 13.69
C ALA A 132 6.92 14.05 14.03
N LEU A 133 6.68 13.04 14.86
CA LEU A 133 7.63 12.01 15.26
C LEU A 133 7.26 10.67 14.62
N LEU A 134 8.14 10.12 13.78
CA LEU A 134 8.00 8.81 13.15
C LEU A 134 8.95 7.83 13.85
N ALA A 135 8.40 6.92 14.65
CA ALA A 135 9.17 6.03 15.52
C ALA A 135 8.40 4.75 15.93
N PRO A 136 8.45 3.67 15.13
CA PRO A 136 9.04 3.61 13.79
C PRO A 136 8.11 4.14 12.69
N PRO A 137 8.63 4.54 11.53
CA PRO A 137 7.85 4.71 10.29
C PRO A 137 7.45 3.34 9.71
N ASP A 138 6.64 3.34 8.64
CA ASP A 138 6.47 2.14 7.82
C ASP A 138 7.78 1.86 7.06
N PRO A 139 8.42 0.69 7.22
CA PRO A 139 9.66 0.37 6.51
C PRO A 139 9.57 0.53 4.99
N GLY A 140 8.39 0.35 4.39
CA GLY A 140 8.24 0.40 2.94
C GLY A 140 9.11 -0.63 2.21
N LYS A 141 9.53 -0.32 0.98
CA LYS A 141 10.31 -1.26 0.17
C LYS A 141 11.77 -1.33 0.64
N TYR A 142 12.34 -2.52 0.55
CA TYR A 142 13.78 -2.73 0.72
C TYR A 142 14.54 -2.42 -0.57
N ASN A 143 15.60 -1.62 -0.47
CA ASN A 143 16.42 -1.22 -1.61
C ASN A 143 17.66 -2.12 -1.77
N GLN A 144 18.16 -2.25 -3.00
CA GLN A 144 19.38 -3.01 -3.34
C GLN A 144 20.64 -2.46 -2.66
N SER A 145 20.64 -1.18 -2.27
CA SER A 145 21.72 -0.56 -1.50
C SER A 145 21.64 -0.81 0.02
N ASP A 146 20.97 -1.87 0.45
CA ASP A 146 20.90 -2.37 1.83
C ASP A 146 20.17 -1.45 2.84
N TYR A 147 19.10 -0.78 2.41
CA TYR A 147 18.29 0.09 3.28
C TYR A 147 16.80 0.03 2.97
N TYR A 148 15.96 0.48 3.91
CA TYR A 148 14.51 0.63 3.75
C TYR A 148 14.09 2.07 3.40
N GLU A 149 12.98 2.20 2.67
CA GLU A 149 12.37 3.49 2.29
C GLU A 149 11.67 4.22 3.45
N CYS A 150 11.31 3.56 4.54
CA CYS A 150 10.87 4.22 5.78
C CYS A 150 9.85 5.36 5.59
N LEU A 151 8.75 5.05 4.90
CA LEU A 151 7.71 6.00 4.54
C LEU A 151 6.87 6.37 5.77
N GLY A 152 6.82 7.66 6.09
CA GLY A 152 6.03 8.20 7.18
C GLY A 152 4.64 8.62 6.75
N ILE A 153 4.57 9.55 5.80
CA ILE A 153 3.35 10.26 5.45
C ILE A 153 3.21 10.30 3.92
N VAL A 154 2.07 9.85 3.42
CA VAL A 154 1.70 9.95 2.01
C VAL A 154 0.43 10.79 1.90
N VAL A 155 0.53 11.95 1.25
CA VAL A 155 -0.62 12.85 1.05
C VAL A 155 -0.97 13.01 -0.42
N LYS A 156 -2.25 13.25 -0.71
CA LYS A 156 -2.68 13.60 -2.06
C LYS A 156 -2.25 15.01 -2.46
N ARG A 157 -2.35 15.95 -1.50
CA ARG A 157 -2.19 17.39 -1.76
C ARG A 157 -1.24 18.04 -0.78
N ARG A 158 -1.67 18.26 0.46
CA ARG A 158 -0.96 19.15 1.40
C ARG A 158 -0.67 18.49 2.73
N PHE A 159 0.49 18.81 3.27
CA PHE A 159 0.90 18.47 4.62
C PHE A 159 1.79 19.58 5.17
N ILE A 160 1.62 19.94 6.44
CA ILE A 160 2.50 20.86 7.14
C ILE A 160 2.65 20.46 8.60
N ALA A 161 3.87 20.58 9.13
CA ALA A 161 4.18 20.45 10.54
C ALA A 161 5.20 21.51 10.97
N SER A 162 5.23 21.86 12.26
CA SER A 162 6.24 22.78 12.83
C SER A 162 7.64 22.19 12.94
N GLY A 163 7.77 20.87 12.79
CA GLY A 163 9.02 20.13 12.75
C GLY A 163 8.75 18.66 12.48
N ILE A 164 9.76 17.92 12.02
CA ILE A 164 9.64 16.51 11.68
C ILE A 164 10.91 15.77 12.10
N THR A 165 10.71 14.68 12.81
CA THR A 165 11.77 13.76 13.24
C THR A 165 11.38 12.36 12.83
N ASN A 166 12.02 11.85 11.79
CA ASN A 166 11.97 10.44 11.45
C ASN A 166 13.14 9.70 12.10
N GLN A 167 12.86 8.99 13.20
CA GLN A 167 13.88 8.21 13.91
C GLN A 167 14.37 7.01 13.07
N GLY A 168 13.58 6.61 12.08
CA GLY A 168 13.85 5.45 11.25
C GLY A 168 13.55 4.13 11.96
N ILE A 169 14.33 3.11 11.63
CA ILE A 169 14.21 1.73 12.13
C ILE A 169 15.56 1.23 12.64
N GLY A 170 15.54 0.17 13.44
CA GLY A 170 16.73 -0.42 14.06
C GLY A 170 17.19 0.33 15.32
N GLY A 171 18.33 -0.07 15.88
CA GLY A 171 19.04 0.72 16.90
C GLY A 171 18.24 1.12 18.16
N GLY A 172 17.44 0.21 18.73
CA GLY A 172 16.64 0.47 19.94
C GLY A 172 15.26 1.10 19.70
N ILE A 173 14.91 1.38 18.44
CA ILE A 173 13.56 1.78 18.03
C ILE A 173 12.64 0.54 18.07
N PRO A 174 11.38 0.66 18.52
CA PRO A 174 10.44 -0.45 18.49
C PRO A 174 10.34 -1.09 17.11
N SER A 175 10.24 -2.42 17.07
CA SER A 175 10.16 -3.16 15.82
C SER A 175 8.89 -2.80 15.03
N PRO A 176 9.00 -2.49 13.72
CA PRO A 176 7.84 -2.19 12.88
C PRO A 176 7.00 -3.42 12.53
N ALA A 177 7.52 -4.63 12.74
CA ALA A 177 6.81 -5.89 12.59
C ALA A 177 7.50 -7.01 13.41
N ALA A 178 6.78 -8.10 13.66
CA ALA A 178 7.34 -9.30 14.26
C ALA A 178 8.35 -9.95 13.30
N GLY A 179 9.52 -10.34 13.82
CA GLY A 179 10.59 -10.96 13.02
C GLY A 179 11.36 -9.99 12.11
N PHE A 180 11.14 -8.68 12.22
CA PHE A 180 11.89 -7.68 11.48
C PHE A 180 13.37 -7.68 11.87
N ASP A 181 14.26 -7.63 10.88
CA ASP A 181 15.71 -7.54 11.09
C ASP A 181 16.10 -6.13 11.59
N GLN A 182 16.32 -6.00 12.89
CA GLN A 182 16.69 -4.73 13.52
C GLN A 182 18.12 -4.27 13.23
N SER A 183 18.93 -5.05 12.51
CA SER A 183 20.23 -4.58 12.02
C SER A 183 20.11 -3.63 10.82
N LYS A 184 18.94 -3.62 10.16
CA LYS A 184 18.67 -2.78 8.99
C LYS A 184 18.22 -1.37 9.39
N SER A 185 18.51 -0.42 8.51
CA SER A 185 18.26 1.00 8.70
C SER A 185 17.48 1.60 7.53
N CYS A 186 16.99 2.82 7.73
CA CYS A 186 16.42 3.63 6.66
C CYS A 186 17.51 4.25 5.79
N GLY A 187 17.20 4.49 4.52
CA GLY A 187 18.05 5.31 3.67
C GLY A 187 18.11 6.76 4.19
N SER A 188 19.25 7.44 4.04
CA SER A 188 19.43 8.82 4.51
C SER A 188 18.48 9.83 3.84
N ASN A 189 18.04 9.55 2.62
CA ASN A 189 17.03 10.31 1.88
C ASN A 189 15.59 10.04 2.37
N TYR A 190 15.41 9.09 3.27
CA TYR A 190 14.14 8.69 3.85
C TYR A 190 14.10 8.93 5.37
N GLN A 191 14.91 9.89 5.84
CA GLN A 191 14.95 10.29 7.24
C GLN A 191 14.95 11.82 7.32
N THR A 192 13.78 12.43 7.32
CA THR A 192 13.63 13.86 7.55
C THR A 192 13.94 14.18 9.01
N GLN A 193 14.78 15.19 9.21
CA GLN A 193 15.17 15.72 10.52
C GLN A 193 15.19 17.25 10.43
N THR A 194 14.15 17.89 10.96
CA THR A 194 13.94 19.33 10.88
C THR A 194 13.14 19.83 12.08
N SER A 195 13.52 21.00 12.59
CA SER A 195 12.81 21.73 13.64
C SER A 195 12.08 22.97 13.11
N SER A 196 12.00 23.13 11.79
CA SER A 196 11.30 24.24 11.13
C SER A 196 9.99 23.76 10.50
N TYR A 197 9.14 24.74 10.16
CA TYR A 197 7.96 24.51 9.31
C TYR A 197 8.35 23.76 8.04
N SER A 198 7.80 22.56 7.89
CA SER A 198 8.20 21.64 6.83
C SER A 198 6.98 20.87 6.32
N GLY A 199 7.00 20.48 5.04
CA GLY A 199 5.90 19.77 4.42
C GLY A 199 5.78 19.95 2.92
N ILE A 200 4.55 19.77 2.42
CA ILE A 200 4.17 19.86 1.01
C ILE A 200 3.00 20.82 0.89
N TRP A 201 3.14 21.89 0.12
CA TRP A 201 2.05 22.82 -0.17
C TRP A 201 2.28 23.56 -1.48
N GLN A 202 1.25 24.28 -1.96
CA GLN A 202 1.35 25.03 -3.20
C GLN A 202 1.98 26.40 -2.95
N ASN A 203 2.87 26.81 -3.84
CA ASN A 203 3.30 28.19 -3.91
C ASN A 203 2.20 29.09 -4.50
N PRO A 204 2.37 30.43 -4.52
CA PRO A 204 1.39 31.34 -5.11
C PRO A 204 1.04 31.09 -6.58
N ASN A 205 1.89 30.36 -7.32
CA ASN A 205 1.66 29.99 -8.72
C ASN A 205 0.90 28.64 -8.86
N GLY A 206 0.44 28.05 -7.75
CA GLY A 206 -0.30 26.78 -7.74
C GLY A 206 0.56 25.53 -7.87
N VAL A 207 1.88 25.65 -7.85
CA VAL A 207 2.82 24.52 -7.98
C VAL A 207 3.16 23.96 -6.61
N TYR A 208 3.04 22.64 -6.43
CA TYR A 208 3.43 21.97 -5.19
C TYR A 208 4.93 22.02 -4.97
N GLN A 209 5.34 22.46 -3.78
CA GLN A 209 6.72 22.53 -3.32
C GLN A 209 6.92 21.64 -2.10
N ARG A 210 8.14 21.13 -1.96
CA ARG A 210 8.60 20.31 -0.84
C ARG A 210 9.57 21.15 -0.02
N GLU A 211 9.20 21.44 1.21
CA GLU A 211 9.89 22.41 2.05
C GLU A 211 10.50 21.69 3.26
N SER A 212 11.83 21.64 3.33
CA SER A 212 12.59 20.97 4.40
C SER A 212 12.17 19.52 4.71
N ILE A 213 11.72 18.78 3.69
CA ILE A 213 11.36 17.36 3.79
C ILE A 213 12.15 16.50 2.79
N LYS A 214 12.34 15.23 3.14
CA LYS A 214 12.94 14.21 2.28
C LYS A 214 11.88 13.21 1.79
N LEU A 215 12.29 12.06 1.26
CA LEU A 215 11.44 11.09 0.55
C LEU A 215 10.54 10.23 1.47
N ASP A 216 10.70 10.33 2.79
CA ASP A 216 9.80 9.74 3.79
C ASP A 216 8.44 10.41 3.86
N ILE A 217 8.27 11.56 3.20
CA ILE A 217 7.00 12.27 3.06
C ILE A 217 6.72 12.46 1.58
N GLN A 218 5.68 11.81 1.06
CA GLN A 218 5.42 11.78 -0.37
C GLN A 218 4.09 12.41 -0.74
N GLN A 219 4.08 13.02 -1.93
CA GLN A 219 2.84 13.42 -2.59
C GLN A 219 2.49 12.38 -3.64
N LYS A 220 1.25 11.87 -3.60
CA LYS A 220 0.70 10.96 -4.59
C LYS A 220 -0.66 11.47 -5.06
N THR A 221 -0.73 12.04 -6.26
CA THR A 221 -1.94 12.72 -6.76
C THR A 221 -3.09 11.77 -7.09
N ASP A 222 -2.77 10.51 -7.42
CA ASP A 222 -3.70 9.40 -7.69
C ASP A 222 -4.00 8.56 -6.44
N LEU A 223 -3.71 9.08 -5.23
CA LEU A 223 -3.98 8.38 -3.98
C LEU A 223 -5.49 8.12 -3.81
N ASP A 224 -5.85 6.85 -3.67
CA ASP A 224 -7.20 6.36 -3.36
C ASP A 224 -7.14 5.37 -2.18
N PRO A 225 -7.11 5.87 -0.93
CA PRO A 225 -6.89 5.01 0.23
C PRO A 225 -7.98 3.97 0.43
N PHE A 226 -9.26 4.31 0.18
CA PHE A 226 -10.35 3.35 0.34
C PHE A 226 -10.25 2.22 -0.67
N TYR A 227 -10.00 2.53 -1.94
CA TYR A 227 -9.80 1.51 -2.96
C TYR A 227 -8.54 0.67 -2.69
N ASP A 228 -7.43 1.31 -2.33
CA ASP A 228 -6.17 0.60 -2.04
C ASP A 228 -6.30 -0.34 -0.82
N PHE A 229 -7.13 0.05 0.15
CA PHE A 229 -7.33 -0.70 1.38
C PHE A 229 -8.37 -1.81 1.23
N PHE A 230 -9.51 -1.57 0.58
CA PHE A 230 -10.62 -2.52 0.50
C PHE A 230 -10.81 -3.16 -0.88
N GLY A 231 -10.04 -2.75 -1.90
CA GLY A 231 -10.18 -3.21 -3.28
C GLY A 231 -11.52 -2.85 -3.94
N THR A 232 -12.26 -1.93 -3.31
CA THR A 232 -13.64 -1.55 -3.65
C THR A 232 -13.71 -0.03 -3.81
N GLU A 233 -14.42 0.44 -4.83
CA GLU A 233 -14.61 1.88 -5.01
C GLU A 233 -15.35 2.50 -3.81
N LYS A 234 -14.95 3.70 -3.40
CA LYS A 234 -15.56 4.42 -2.27
C LYS A 234 -17.05 4.67 -2.42
N SER A 235 -17.58 4.77 -3.63
CA SER A 235 -19.01 4.88 -3.92
C SER A 235 -19.82 3.66 -3.43
N ASN A 236 -19.17 2.51 -3.30
CA ASN A 236 -19.76 1.24 -2.88
C ASN A 236 -19.36 0.87 -1.44
N TRP A 237 -19.05 1.86 -0.59
CA TRP A 237 -18.56 1.64 0.78
C TRP A 237 -19.51 0.79 1.63
N GLN A 238 -20.83 0.84 1.40
CA GLN A 238 -21.81 0.03 2.11
C GLN A 238 -21.54 -1.47 1.92
N SER A 239 -21.09 -1.89 0.73
CA SER A 239 -20.74 -3.28 0.47
C SER A 239 -19.57 -3.76 1.33
N VAL A 240 -18.64 -2.86 1.69
CA VAL A 240 -17.53 -3.16 2.60
C VAL A 240 -18.04 -3.28 4.03
N ARG A 241 -18.85 -2.32 4.49
CA ARG A 241 -19.44 -2.29 5.84
C ARG A 241 -20.29 -3.54 6.10
N ASP A 242 -21.18 -3.87 5.18
CA ASP A 242 -22.23 -4.88 5.37
C ASP A 242 -21.75 -6.30 5.02
N SER A 243 -20.52 -6.42 4.48
CA SER A 243 -19.92 -7.72 4.16
C SER A 243 -19.57 -8.52 5.43
N LYS A 244 -20.17 -9.72 5.52
CA LYS A 244 -19.81 -10.72 6.54
C LYS A 244 -18.33 -11.10 6.52
N LYS A 245 -17.66 -11.01 5.36
CA LYS A 245 -16.21 -11.30 5.24
C LYS A 245 -15.36 -10.26 5.96
N HIS A 246 -15.79 -9.00 5.96
CA HIS A 246 -15.09 -7.94 6.67
C HIS A 246 -15.41 -7.98 8.16
N GLY A 247 -16.65 -8.29 8.55
CA GLY A 247 -16.99 -8.51 9.96
C GLY A 247 -16.97 -7.22 10.80
N PHE A 248 -17.36 -6.08 10.20
CA PHE A 248 -17.51 -4.83 10.93
C PHE A 248 -18.68 -4.89 11.92
N ILE A 249 -18.51 -4.22 13.06
CA ILE A 249 -19.58 -3.88 13.99
C ILE A 249 -20.11 -2.51 13.56
N PRO A 250 -21.31 -2.43 12.94
CA PRO A 250 -21.89 -1.16 12.55
C PRO A 250 -22.42 -0.41 13.80
N ILE A 251 -22.18 0.89 13.83
CA ILE A 251 -22.60 1.84 14.85
C ILE A 251 -23.17 3.06 14.14
N GLU A 252 -24.44 3.36 14.38
CA GLU A 252 -25.10 4.53 13.82
C GLU A 252 -25.19 5.63 14.88
N MET A 253 -24.74 6.83 14.50
CA MET A 253 -24.83 8.04 15.31
C MET A 253 -26.05 8.84 14.84
N LYS A 254 -26.98 9.14 15.75
CA LYS A 254 -28.26 9.80 15.42
C LYS A 254 -28.14 11.31 15.15
N GLY A 255 -26.93 11.85 15.16
CA GLY A 255 -26.67 13.29 15.08
C GLY A 255 -27.05 14.04 16.37
N GLY A 256 -26.89 15.36 16.36
CA GLY A 256 -27.10 16.18 17.55
C GLY A 256 -26.11 15.82 18.66
N SER A 257 -26.60 15.69 19.90
CA SER A 257 -25.77 15.36 21.07
C SER A 257 -25.26 13.91 21.10
N ASP A 258 -25.67 13.07 20.15
CA ASP A 258 -25.20 11.69 20.01
C ASP A 258 -23.82 11.66 19.35
N VAL A 259 -22.79 11.99 20.12
CA VAL A 259 -21.38 12.01 19.68
C VAL A 259 -20.50 11.02 20.46
N ASP A 260 -21.01 10.39 21.54
CA ASP A 260 -20.29 9.34 22.28
C ASP A 260 -20.39 7.99 21.55
N CYS A 261 -19.52 7.83 20.55
CA CYS A 261 -19.42 6.61 19.76
C CYS A 261 -18.86 5.42 20.56
N VAL A 262 -17.88 5.64 21.46
CA VAL A 262 -17.22 4.54 22.19
C VAL A 262 -18.19 3.80 23.10
N SER A 263 -19.06 4.51 23.81
CA SER A 263 -20.03 3.89 24.70
C SER A 263 -21.00 2.95 23.97
N LYS A 264 -21.22 3.12 22.66
CA LYS A 264 -22.10 2.26 21.84
C LYS A 264 -21.49 0.91 21.47
N PHE A 265 -20.16 0.80 21.39
CA PHE A 265 -19.50 -0.44 20.98
C PHE A 265 -18.62 -1.07 22.05
N VAL A 266 -18.18 -0.34 23.07
CA VAL A 266 -17.23 -0.84 24.08
C VAL A 266 -17.73 -2.12 24.77
N GLY A 267 -19.04 -2.23 25.03
CA GLY A 267 -19.64 -3.42 25.63
C GLY A 267 -19.61 -4.67 24.74
N LYS A 268 -19.35 -4.53 23.43
CA LYS A 268 -19.21 -5.64 22.47
C LYS A 268 -17.78 -6.19 22.42
N LEU A 269 -16.80 -5.49 22.99
CA LEU A 269 -15.38 -5.85 22.95
C LEU A 269 -15.00 -6.82 24.09
N LYS A 270 -15.52 -8.05 24.05
CA LYS A 270 -15.41 -9.00 25.19
C LYS A 270 -14.35 -10.09 25.02
N GLU A 271 -14.13 -10.54 23.80
CA GLU A 271 -13.20 -11.62 23.45
C GLU A 271 -11.79 -11.10 23.16
N ASN A 272 -10.77 -11.93 23.39
CA ASN A 272 -9.36 -11.62 23.12
C ASN A 272 -9.01 -11.81 21.63
N LYS A 273 -9.59 -10.96 20.77
CA LYS A 273 -9.42 -10.96 19.31
C LYS A 273 -9.42 -9.54 18.73
N PRO A 274 -8.98 -9.33 17.48
CA PRO A 274 -9.15 -8.05 16.78
C PRO A 274 -10.63 -7.71 16.54
N TYR A 275 -10.97 -6.43 16.68
CA TYR A 275 -12.30 -5.89 16.39
C TYR A 275 -12.25 -4.81 15.31
N LYS A 276 -13.28 -4.79 14.48
CA LYS A 276 -13.49 -3.77 13.46
C LYS A 276 -14.81 -3.08 13.72
N VAL A 277 -14.78 -1.78 13.92
CA VAL A 277 -15.95 -0.96 14.23
C VAL A 277 -16.14 0.04 13.10
N TRP A 278 -17.36 0.09 12.56
CA TRP A 278 -17.75 1.05 11.54
C TRP A 278 -18.75 2.01 12.16
N ILE A 279 -18.44 3.30 12.17
CA ILE A 279 -19.24 4.35 12.80
C ILE A 279 -19.76 5.25 11.68
N ASP A 280 -21.07 5.26 11.46
CA ASP A 280 -21.72 6.19 10.55
C ASP A 280 -22.15 7.45 11.33
N GLY A 281 -21.56 8.60 10.99
CA GLY A 281 -21.81 9.90 11.62
C GLY A 281 -20.70 10.38 12.57
N SER A 282 -20.91 11.55 13.18
CA SER A 282 -19.91 12.23 14.00
C SER A 282 -19.60 11.49 15.31
N CYS A 283 -18.32 11.50 15.71
CA CYS A 283 -17.79 10.72 16.82
C CYS A 283 -16.79 11.53 17.64
N GLN A 284 -16.92 11.47 18.96
CA GLN A 284 -16.03 12.09 19.92
C GLN A 284 -15.42 11.03 20.83
N ILE A 285 -14.08 11.05 20.93
CA ILE A 285 -13.30 10.20 21.81
C ILE A 285 -12.54 11.08 22.82
N THR A 286 -12.86 10.91 24.09
CA THR A 286 -12.32 11.63 25.24
C THR A 286 -11.33 10.76 26.01
N ASP A 287 -10.56 11.38 26.90
CA ASP A 287 -9.58 10.68 27.75
C ASP A 287 -10.22 9.57 28.61
N THR A 288 -11.46 9.76 29.08
CA THR A 288 -12.22 8.73 29.81
C THR A 288 -12.50 7.51 28.93
N GLN A 289 -12.89 7.72 27.67
CA GLN A 289 -13.14 6.63 26.72
C GLN A 289 -11.82 5.95 26.30
N LEU A 290 -10.76 6.71 26.07
CA LEU A 290 -9.42 6.17 25.79
C LEU A 290 -8.93 5.29 26.93
N THR A 291 -9.11 5.72 28.19
CA THR A 291 -8.72 4.93 29.37
C THR A 291 -9.48 3.62 29.47
N LYS A 292 -10.79 3.62 29.15
CA LYS A 292 -11.59 2.38 29.06
C LYS A 292 -11.05 1.43 27.99
N LEU A 293 -10.77 1.93 26.79
CA LEU A 293 -10.23 1.13 25.69
C LEU A 293 -8.84 0.56 26.04
N LYS A 294 -7.94 1.38 26.59
CA LYS A 294 -6.61 0.93 27.05
C LYS A 294 -6.72 -0.17 28.12
N SER A 295 -7.63 -0.01 29.09
CA SER A 295 -7.85 -1.02 30.13
C SER A 295 -8.29 -2.36 29.53
N LEU A 296 -9.15 -2.34 28.51
CA LEU A 296 -9.57 -3.55 27.80
C LEU A 296 -8.41 -4.20 27.03
N GLN A 297 -7.59 -3.42 26.34
CA GLN A 297 -6.41 -3.92 25.61
C GLN A 297 -5.32 -4.47 26.53
N ASN A 298 -5.17 -3.90 27.72
CA ASN A 298 -4.25 -4.42 28.73
C ASN A 298 -4.71 -5.78 29.28
N LYS A 299 -6.03 -6.00 29.39
CA LYS A 299 -6.60 -7.30 29.79
C LYS A 299 -6.60 -8.33 28.66
N ASN A 300 -6.66 -7.87 27.40
CA ASN A 300 -6.77 -8.70 26.22
C ASN A 300 -5.62 -8.41 25.25
N SER A 301 -4.51 -9.14 25.39
CA SER A 301 -3.26 -8.85 24.66
C SER A 301 -3.35 -8.93 23.14
N LYS A 302 -4.33 -9.67 22.59
CA LYS A 302 -4.60 -9.82 21.15
C LYS A 302 -5.70 -8.87 20.64
N MET A 303 -6.23 -8.02 21.50
CA MET A 303 -7.28 -7.07 21.14
C MET A 303 -6.68 -5.85 20.42
N ASN A 304 -6.73 -5.89 19.10
CA ASN A 304 -6.50 -4.73 18.24
C ASN A 304 -7.83 -4.11 17.82
N LEU A 305 -7.87 -2.79 17.64
CA LEU A 305 -9.09 -2.07 17.27
C LEU A 305 -8.94 -1.32 15.94
N PHE A 306 -9.76 -1.67 14.95
CA PHE A 306 -9.93 -0.90 13.73
C PHE A 306 -11.15 -0.01 13.94
N ILE A 307 -10.95 1.31 13.94
CA ILE A 307 -12.04 2.28 13.99
C ILE A 307 -12.18 2.91 12.61
N LEU A 308 -13.33 2.70 11.97
CA LEU A 308 -13.72 3.45 10.77
C LEU A 308 -14.80 4.46 11.14
N VAL A 309 -14.58 5.74 10.86
CA VAL A 309 -15.63 6.78 10.96
C VAL A 309 -15.99 7.21 9.55
N ASN A 310 -17.26 7.11 9.21
CA ASN A 310 -17.81 7.38 7.89
C ASN A 310 -18.81 8.54 7.94
N ASN A 311 -18.69 9.47 6.99
CA ASN A 311 -19.62 10.58 6.78
C ASN A 311 -19.92 11.40 8.05
N GLY A 312 -18.87 11.88 8.70
CA GLY A 312 -18.99 12.68 9.93
C GLY A 312 -17.67 13.30 10.36
N VAL A 313 -17.71 14.07 11.45
CA VAL A 313 -16.49 14.58 12.09
C VAL A 313 -15.99 13.66 13.19
N LEU A 314 -14.66 13.54 13.31
CA LEU A 314 -14.02 12.78 14.37
C LEU A 314 -13.14 13.71 15.23
N GLY A 315 -13.50 13.84 16.50
CA GLY A 315 -12.74 14.59 17.49
C GLY A 315 -12.14 13.66 18.55
N ILE A 316 -10.81 13.72 18.73
CA ILE A 316 -10.09 12.96 19.76
C ILE A 316 -9.38 13.93 20.70
N ASN A 317 -9.65 13.83 22.00
CA ASN A 317 -8.94 14.59 23.03
C ASN A 317 -8.57 13.69 24.21
N GLY A 318 -7.27 13.48 24.39
CA GLY A 318 -6.73 12.73 25.52
C GLY A 318 -5.33 12.17 25.26
N SER A 319 -4.92 11.24 26.13
CA SER A 319 -3.55 10.75 26.18
C SER A 319 -3.44 9.23 26.10
N GLY A 320 -2.38 8.76 25.43
CA GLY A 320 -1.97 7.35 25.42
C GLY A 320 -2.09 6.67 24.05
N THR A 321 -1.67 5.41 24.02
CA THR A 321 -1.57 4.61 22.80
C THR A 321 -2.69 3.58 22.75
N ILE A 322 -3.41 3.54 21.64
CA ILE A 322 -4.36 2.46 21.33
C ILE A 322 -3.70 1.50 20.34
N LYS A 323 -3.76 0.19 20.63
CA LYS A 323 -3.32 -0.84 19.68
C LYS A 323 -4.36 -0.99 18.57
N GLY A 324 -4.14 -0.36 17.43
CA GLY A 324 -5.18 -0.29 16.42
C GLY A 324 -4.87 0.66 15.29
N MET A 325 -5.83 0.80 14.40
CA MET A 325 -5.76 1.74 13.28
C MET A 325 -7.04 2.55 13.15
N LEU A 326 -6.90 3.74 12.58
CA LEU A 326 -8.00 4.64 12.28
C LEU A 326 -8.17 4.77 10.76
N PHE A 327 -9.40 4.72 10.32
CA PHE A 327 -9.80 5.07 8.96
C PHE A 327 -10.93 6.10 9.03
N HIS A 328 -10.72 7.28 8.48
CA HIS A 328 -11.75 8.31 8.40
C HIS A 328 -12.15 8.50 6.94
N LEU A 329 -13.39 8.16 6.61
CA LEU A 329 -13.94 8.19 5.25
C LEU A 329 -15.04 9.25 5.16
N ASN A 330 -14.89 10.20 4.24
CA ASN A 330 -15.95 11.15 3.91
C ASN A 330 -16.10 11.19 2.39
N HIS A 331 -17.02 10.39 1.86
CA HIS A 331 -17.27 10.35 0.41
C HIS A 331 -18.17 11.50 -0.04
N ASP A 332 -19.35 11.64 0.59
CA ASP A 332 -20.37 12.63 0.24
C ASP A 332 -20.56 13.69 1.33
N TYR A 333 -19.78 13.61 2.41
CA TYR A 333 -19.88 14.54 3.52
C TYR A 333 -19.34 15.92 3.16
N ARG A 334 -20.11 16.96 3.48
CA ARG A 334 -19.71 18.36 3.28
C ARG A 334 -19.57 19.03 4.65
N PRO A 335 -18.36 19.48 5.02
CA PRO A 335 -18.16 20.12 6.32
C PRO A 335 -18.89 21.46 6.41
N THR A 336 -19.43 21.75 7.59
CA THR A 336 -20.04 23.05 7.95
C THR A 336 -19.36 23.59 9.20
N ILE A 337 -19.40 24.90 9.42
CA ILE A 337 -18.77 25.50 10.62
C ILE A 337 -19.47 25.07 11.93
N GLU A 338 -20.75 24.68 11.85
CA GLU A 338 -21.58 24.23 12.96
C GLU A 338 -21.33 22.75 13.35
N GLN A 339 -20.62 21.97 12.54
CA GLN A 339 -20.48 20.52 12.74
C GLN A 339 -19.85 20.14 14.09
N TRP A 340 -19.07 21.05 14.67
CA TRP A 340 -18.41 20.88 15.97
C TRP A 340 -19.26 21.33 17.16
N ASN A 341 -20.45 21.93 16.96
CA ASN A 341 -21.28 22.48 18.03
C ASN A 341 -21.63 21.47 19.13
N GLU A 342 -21.85 20.22 18.73
CA GLU A 342 -22.22 19.13 19.63
C GLU A 342 -20.99 18.49 20.30
N LEU A 343 -19.80 18.67 19.74
CA LEU A 343 -18.54 18.17 20.29
C LEU A 343 -17.93 19.17 21.28
N LYS A 344 -18.66 19.44 22.37
CA LYS A 344 -18.33 20.49 23.36
C LYS A 344 -16.94 20.33 24.01
N ASN A 345 -16.41 19.11 24.09
CA ASN A 345 -15.07 18.85 24.64
C ASN A 345 -13.93 19.08 23.63
N ILE A 346 -14.27 19.34 22.37
CA ILE A 346 -13.34 19.50 21.25
C ILE A 346 -13.39 20.91 20.70
N LYS A 347 -14.60 21.43 20.43
CA LYS A 347 -14.83 22.74 19.81
C LYS A 347 -13.98 23.89 20.38
N PRO A 348 -13.80 24.04 21.71
CA PRO A 348 -13.00 25.12 22.27
C PRO A 348 -11.55 25.19 21.78
N TYR A 349 -11.00 24.09 21.26
CA TYR A 349 -9.59 23.97 20.88
C TYR A 349 -9.32 24.10 19.37
N LEU A 350 -10.34 24.05 18.52
CA LEU A 350 -10.18 24.06 17.06
C LEU A 350 -9.57 25.37 16.52
N ASN A 351 -9.86 26.51 17.13
CA ASN A 351 -9.48 27.83 16.59
C ASN A 351 -8.15 28.36 17.12
N ALA A 352 -7.56 27.75 18.15
CA ALA A 352 -6.48 28.40 18.90
C ALA A 352 -5.14 28.45 18.14
N ASN A 353 -4.83 27.42 17.33
CA ASN A 353 -3.45 27.17 16.91
C ASN A 353 -3.25 26.97 15.39
N PHE A 354 -4.31 27.01 14.58
CA PHE A 354 -4.23 26.56 13.18
C PHE A 354 -4.21 27.68 12.13
N SER A 355 -4.58 28.92 12.50
CA SER A 355 -4.72 30.02 11.53
C SER A 355 -3.45 30.23 10.71
N THR A 356 -2.28 30.34 11.35
CA THR A 356 -1.00 30.51 10.65
C THR A 356 -0.68 29.37 9.68
N TYR A 357 -1.05 28.14 10.01
CA TYR A 357 -0.83 26.98 9.13
C TYR A 357 -1.78 26.99 7.94
N ILE A 358 -3.05 27.32 8.18
CA ILE A 358 -4.06 27.44 7.14
C ILE A 358 -3.68 28.57 6.18
N ASP A 359 -3.34 29.74 6.70
CA ASP A 359 -2.86 30.87 5.91
C ASP A 359 -1.66 30.49 5.04
N LYS A 360 -0.73 29.69 5.57
CA LYS A 360 0.43 29.22 4.80
C LYS A 360 0.07 28.17 3.74
N LEU A 361 -0.90 27.29 4.00
CA LEU A 361 -1.32 26.24 3.07
C LEU A 361 -2.24 26.74 1.96
N TYR A 362 -3.12 27.68 2.28
CA TYR A 362 -4.22 28.14 1.42
C TYR A 362 -4.07 29.61 0.98
N GLY A 363 -3.14 30.36 1.58
CA GLY A 363 -2.93 31.78 1.36
C GLY A 363 -3.69 32.65 2.37
N ASN A 364 -3.11 33.81 2.73
CA ASN A 364 -3.66 34.74 3.73
C ASN A 364 -5.04 35.33 3.36
N SER A 365 -5.49 35.19 2.10
CA SER A 365 -6.81 35.61 1.64
C SER A 365 -7.84 34.48 1.63
N SER A 366 -7.44 33.26 1.96
CA SER A 366 -8.33 32.12 2.02
C SER A 366 -9.22 32.27 3.25
N SER A 367 -10.51 32.48 3.06
CA SER A 367 -11.50 32.56 4.15
C SER A 367 -11.77 31.17 4.78
N VAL A 368 -10.75 30.32 4.85
CA VAL A 368 -10.83 28.92 5.30
C VAL A 368 -10.76 28.89 6.81
N SER A 369 -11.85 28.46 7.44
CA SER A 369 -11.91 28.32 8.90
C SER A 369 -11.38 26.95 9.35
N PRO A 370 -10.61 26.86 10.47
CA PRO A 370 -10.32 25.58 11.12
C PRO A 370 -11.58 24.75 11.42
N LEU A 371 -12.73 25.40 11.63
CA LEU A 371 -14.01 24.74 11.87
C LEU A 371 -14.51 23.91 10.69
N LEU A 372 -13.96 24.08 9.49
CA LEU A 372 -14.25 23.23 8.33
C LEU A 372 -13.46 21.92 8.32
N ALA A 373 -12.52 21.72 9.25
CA ALA A 373 -11.86 20.44 9.42
C ALA A 373 -12.85 19.35 9.82
N THR A 374 -12.61 18.12 9.37
CA THR A 374 -13.45 16.96 9.69
C THR A 374 -12.77 15.97 10.61
N TYR A 375 -11.48 16.15 10.85
CA TYR A 375 -10.73 15.45 11.88
C TYR A 375 -10.00 16.44 12.78
N PHE A 376 -10.08 16.21 14.09
CA PHE A 376 -9.31 16.96 15.09
C PHE A 376 -8.78 16.02 16.16
N GLN A 377 -7.49 16.13 16.46
CA GLN A 377 -6.83 15.39 17.52
C GLN A 377 -6.03 16.30 18.44
N ARG A 378 -6.16 16.12 19.75
CA ARG A 378 -5.40 16.84 20.78
C ARG A 378 -4.93 15.90 21.90
N GLY A 379 -3.80 16.26 22.52
CA GLY A 379 -3.19 15.52 23.63
C GLY A 379 -2.08 14.58 23.17
N SER A 380 -1.63 13.62 23.98
CA SER A 380 -0.55 12.69 23.60
C SER A 380 -1.07 11.36 23.01
N PHE A 381 -2.16 11.44 22.24
CA PHE A 381 -2.77 10.26 21.62
C PHE A 381 -1.92 9.72 20.46
N SER A 382 -1.85 8.38 20.36
CA SER A 382 -1.20 7.67 19.25
C SER A 382 -1.88 6.34 18.95
N LEU A 383 -1.74 5.88 17.71
CA LEU A 383 -2.20 4.58 17.23
C LEU A 383 -0.99 3.79 16.72
N SER A 384 -0.96 2.49 16.99
CA SER A 384 0.17 1.63 16.60
C SER A 384 0.07 1.04 15.20
N GLY A 385 -1.12 0.98 14.59
CA GLY A 385 -1.27 0.43 13.22
C GLY A 385 -0.98 1.51 12.17
N GLY A 386 -1.73 2.59 12.21
CA GLY A 386 -1.64 3.70 11.25
C GLY A 386 -2.92 4.53 11.24
N GLN A 387 -2.92 5.61 10.46
CA GLN A 387 -4.10 6.47 10.28
C GLN A 387 -4.33 6.75 8.81
N ILE A 388 -5.55 6.51 8.34
CA ILE A 388 -5.95 6.73 6.96
C ILE A 388 -7.07 7.77 6.95
N PHE A 389 -6.91 8.82 6.17
CA PHE A 389 -7.90 9.88 5.98
C PHE A 389 -8.30 9.92 4.52
N ASP A 390 -9.45 9.33 4.18
CA ASP A 390 -10.04 9.43 2.85
C ASP A 390 -11.18 10.46 2.84
N SER A 391 -10.79 11.72 2.94
CA SER A 391 -11.65 12.89 3.03
C SER A 391 -11.13 13.99 2.11
N ASP A 392 -11.16 13.69 0.80
CA ASP A 392 -10.62 14.55 -0.26
C ASP A 392 -11.25 15.96 -0.19
N GLY A 393 -10.42 16.99 -0.28
CA GLY A 393 -10.89 18.37 -0.12
C GLY A 393 -10.92 18.90 1.31
N GLN A 394 -10.87 18.04 2.34
CA GLN A 394 -11.10 18.42 3.74
C GLN A 394 -9.77 18.56 4.52
N MET A 395 -9.86 18.97 5.79
CA MET A 395 -8.70 19.14 6.68
C MET A 395 -8.72 18.17 7.85
N ALA A 396 -7.53 17.68 8.21
CA ALA A 396 -7.28 16.93 9.42
C ALA A 396 -6.26 17.67 10.29
N LEU A 397 -6.70 18.06 11.49
CA LEU A 397 -5.95 18.92 12.40
C LEU A 397 -5.37 18.13 13.58
N PHE A 398 -4.09 18.31 13.83
CA PHE A 398 -3.37 17.71 14.95
C PHE A 398 -2.84 18.82 15.86
N ASP A 399 -3.53 19.03 16.98
CA ASP A 399 -3.15 19.97 18.05
C ASP A 399 -2.26 19.26 19.07
N ASN A 400 -1.27 18.53 18.56
CA ASN A 400 -0.26 17.82 19.32
C ASN A 400 0.96 17.52 18.46
N SER A 401 2.03 17.02 19.09
CA SER A 401 3.07 16.31 18.35
C SER A 401 2.48 15.02 17.79
N LEU A 402 2.39 14.94 16.47
CA LEU A 402 1.95 13.74 15.77
C LEU A 402 2.95 12.61 16.02
N ARG A 403 2.62 11.64 16.86
CA ARG A 403 3.47 10.46 17.10
C ARG A 403 2.93 9.26 16.34
N LEU A 404 3.73 8.76 15.41
CA LEU A 404 3.46 7.55 14.64
C LEU A 404 4.39 6.45 15.12
N ALA A 405 3.79 5.34 15.55
CA ALA A 405 4.48 4.16 16.04
C ALA A 405 4.02 2.95 15.25
N PHE A 406 4.39 2.92 13.97
CA PHE A 406 3.88 1.96 13.01
C PHE A 406 4.19 0.51 13.43
N ASN A 407 3.20 -0.36 13.26
CA ASN A 407 3.32 -1.78 13.52
C ASN A 407 2.44 -2.53 12.52
N ALA A 408 3.09 -3.21 11.57
CA ALA A 408 2.42 -3.97 10.52
C ALA A 408 1.60 -5.14 11.09
N ASP A 409 2.01 -5.76 12.20
CA ASP A 409 1.27 -6.87 12.82
C ASP A 409 -0.12 -6.42 13.28
N VAL A 410 -0.25 -5.17 13.72
CA VAL A 410 -1.54 -4.58 14.12
C VAL A 410 -2.44 -4.43 12.90
N ILE A 411 -1.95 -3.90 11.78
CA ILE A 411 -2.73 -3.79 10.53
C ILE A 411 -3.12 -5.18 10.03
N ASN A 412 -2.15 -6.09 9.95
CA ASN A 412 -2.32 -7.46 9.46
C ASN A 412 -3.31 -8.27 10.32
N SER A 413 -3.47 -7.92 11.59
CA SER A 413 -4.46 -8.58 12.47
C SER A 413 -5.90 -8.39 12.03
N PHE A 414 -6.20 -7.36 11.25
CA PHE A 414 -7.56 -7.08 10.78
C PHE A 414 -7.93 -7.81 9.50
N SER A 415 -7.14 -8.77 9.00
CA SER A 415 -7.43 -9.65 7.85
C SER A 415 -8.60 -9.17 6.97
N PHE A 416 -8.29 -8.34 5.98
CA PHE A 416 -9.19 -8.05 4.88
C PHE A 416 -8.86 -9.04 3.78
N PRO A 417 -9.86 -9.60 3.07
CA PRO A 417 -9.58 -10.47 1.94
C PRO A 417 -8.67 -9.75 0.95
N THR A 418 -7.42 -10.19 0.80
CA THR A 418 -6.49 -9.54 -0.09
C THR A 418 -6.90 -9.86 -1.52
N THR A 419 -7.20 -8.82 -2.29
CA THR A 419 -7.37 -8.99 -3.73
C THR A 419 -5.98 -8.85 -4.33
N ALA A 420 -5.20 -9.94 -4.34
CA ALA A 420 -4.03 -10.00 -5.19
C ALA A 420 -4.49 -9.82 -6.64
N ARG A 421 -3.82 -8.97 -7.40
CA ARG A 421 -4.09 -8.73 -8.83
C ARG A 421 -2.77 -8.63 -9.58
N TRP A 422 -2.73 -9.12 -10.82
CA TRP A 422 -1.59 -8.82 -11.70
C TRP A 422 -1.53 -7.31 -11.98
N LEU A 423 -0.36 -6.71 -11.78
CA LEU A 423 -0.15 -5.30 -12.14
C LEU A 423 -0.16 -5.17 -13.67
N LYS A 424 -1.07 -4.36 -14.22
CA LYS A 424 -1.14 -4.08 -15.66
C LYS A 424 0.21 -3.55 -16.15
N GLY A 425 0.66 -4.02 -17.32
CA GLY A 425 1.97 -3.67 -17.89
C GLY A 425 3.08 -4.67 -17.57
N SER A 426 2.96 -5.51 -16.53
CA SER A 426 3.96 -6.56 -16.22
C SER A 426 4.07 -7.69 -17.26
N TRP A 427 3.36 -7.58 -18.38
CA TRP A 427 3.48 -8.49 -19.51
C TRP A 427 4.68 -8.01 -20.33
N HIS A 428 5.77 -8.78 -20.32
CA HIS A 428 7.01 -8.48 -21.05
C HIS A 428 7.90 -7.34 -20.53
N ASP A 429 7.67 -6.84 -19.32
CA ASP A 429 8.65 -6.00 -18.64
C ASP A 429 9.59 -6.92 -17.83
N PHE A 430 10.91 -6.75 -18.01
CA PHE A 430 12.07 -7.45 -17.40
C PHE A 430 12.72 -8.57 -18.22
#